data_AF-A0A938CZ47-F1
#
_entry.id   AF-A0A938CZ47-F1
#
_cell.length_a   1.000
_cell.length_b   1.000
_cell.length_c   1.000
_cell.angle_alpha   90.00
_cell.angle_beta   90.00
_cell.angle_gamma   90.00
#
_symmetry.space_group_name_H-M   'P 1'
#
loop_
_entity.id
_entity.type
_entity.pdbx_description
1 polymer ?
#
loop_
_entity_poly.entity_id
_entity_poly.type
_entity_poly.pdbx_seq_one_letter_code
_entity_poly.pdbx_strand_id
1 'polypeptide(L)'
;MPRSPRLVGDRLWPLNSGRTELGFLDLRRGNWEQVLTLPGYPRGLAIVDQWAVIGLSSARDTVSDEADGGAVAGIVVADLFKGEIAHRLTIDAPVREITDLALLQGVRRPGLVGFRSPEIMRQVKIGDDVEL
;
A
#
# COMPACT_ATOMS: atom_id res chain seq x y z
N MET A 1 -8.56 12.31 -2.10
CA MET A 1 -9.48 11.16 -2.11
C MET A 1 -8.94 10.11 -1.15
N PRO A 2 -9.62 9.85 -0.01
CA PRO A 2 -9.17 8.85 0.96
C PRO A 2 -9.20 7.45 0.33
N ARG A 3 -8.12 6.69 0.50
CA ARG A 3 -7.95 5.32 -0.03
C ARG A 3 -7.44 4.39 1.06
N SER A 4 -7.77 3.09 0.95
CA SER A 4 -7.22 2.00 1.76
C SER A 4 -7.17 2.28 3.28
N PRO A 5 -8.30 2.64 3.93
CA PRO A 5 -8.31 2.93 5.35
C PRO A 5 -7.85 1.73 6.19
N ARG A 6 -7.03 1.98 7.21
CA ARG A 6 -6.64 1.01 8.24
C ARG A 6 -6.96 1.55 9.62
N LEU A 7 -7.67 0.78 10.43
CA LEU A 7 -7.90 1.12 11.83
C LEU A 7 -6.81 0.44 12.67
N VAL A 8 -6.01 1.23 13.40
CA VAL A 8 -4.93 0.74 14.26
C VAL A 8 -5.04 1.45 15.61
N GLY A 9 -5.50 0.74 16.64
CA GLY A 9 -5.91 1.35 17.89
C GLY A 9 -7.04 2.37 17.67
N ASP A 10 -6.90 3.58 18.23
CA ASP A 10 -7.88 4.67 18.11
C ASP A 10 -7.58 5.62 16.93
N ARG A 11 -6.77 5.17 15.97
CA ARG A 11 -6.36 5.96 14.80
C ARG A 11 -6.85 5.32 13.52
N LEU A 12 -7.53 6.11 12.70
CA LEU A 12 -7.92 5.72 11.34
C LEU A 12 -6.88 6.27 10.35
N TRP A 13 -6.21 5.38 9.63
CA TRP A 13 -5.13 5.69 8.69
C TRP A 13 -5.60 5.55 7.24
N PRO A 14 -6.13 6.61 6.61
CA PRO A 14 -6.34 6.65 5.17
C PRO A 14 -5.11 7.17 4.43
N LEU A 15 -4.96 6.77 3.17
CA LEU A 15 -4.09 7.44 2.22
C LEU A 15 -4.81 8.63 1.59
N ASN A 16 -4.21 9.82 1.67
CA ASN A 16 -4.74 10.98 0.96
C ASN A 16 -4.06 11.09 -0.42
N SER A 17 -4.49 10.26 -1.37
CA SER A 17 -3.81 10.17 -2.65
C SER A 17 -3.90 11.43 -3.52
N GLY A 18 -4.82 12.34 -3.22
CA GLY A 18 -4.95 13.61 -3.95
C GLY A 18 -3.89 14.64 -3.55
N ARG A 19 -3.32 14.50 -2.35
CA ARG A 19 -2.24 15.36 -1.83
C ARG A 19 -0.93 14.61 -1.61
N THR A 20 -0.88 13.34 -2.04
CA THR A 20 0.24 12.41 -1.85
C THR A 20 0.67 12.24 -0.39
N GLU A 21 -0.27 12.21 0.56
CA GLU A 21 0.03 12.12 1.99
C GLU A 21 -0.36 10.76 2.59
N LEU A 22 0.42 10.32 3.59
CA LEU A 22 -0.02 9.38 4.63
C LEU A 22 -0.21 10.15 5.93
N GLY A 23 -1.29 9.82 6.64
CA GLY A 23 -1.59 10.36 7.95
C GLY A 23 -2.72 9.57 8.61
N PHE A 24 -3.20 10.08 9.74
CA PHE A 24 -4.31 9.47 10.47
C PHE A 24 -5.32 10.51 10.95
N LEU A 25 -6.55 10.06 11.16
CA LEU A 25 -7.53 10.75 12.00
C LEU A 25 -7.45 10.17 13.40
N ASP A 26 -7.23 11.02 14.40
CA ASP A 26 -7.48 10.67 15.80
C ASP A 26 -8.99 10.63 16.01
N LEU A 27 -9.54 9.44 16.25
CA LEU A 27 -11.00 9.27 16.34
C LEU A 27 -11.61 9.88 17.60
N ARG A 28 -10.80 10.20 18.62
CA ARG A 28 -11.24 10.87 19.84
C ARG A 28 -11.31 12.38 19.65
N ARG A 29 -10.33 12.95 18.93
CA ARG A 29 -10.21 14.40 18.70
C ARG A 29 -10.87 14.87 17.42
N GLY A 30 -11.08 13.99 16.46
CA GLY A 30 -11.67 14.29 15.15
C GLY A 30 -10.75 15.10 14.22
N ASN A 31 -9.45 15.17 14.50
CA ASN A 31 -8.47 15.91 13.69
C ASN A 31 -7.64 14.97 12.81
N TRP A 32 -7.23 15.49 11.65
CA TRP A 32 -6.26 14.87 10.77
C TRP A 32 -4.84 15.25 11.17
N GLU A 33 -3.94 14.27 11.22
CA GLU A 33 -2.52 14.43 11.44
C GLU A 33 -1.75 13.79 10.27
N GLN A 34 -1.12 14.64 9.46
CA GLN A 34 -0.23 14.18 8.40
C GLN A 34 1.07 13.66 9.03
N VAL A 35 1.51 12.48 8.59
CA VAL A 35 2.76 11.86 9.05
C VAL A 35 3.87 12.08 8.04
N LEU A 36 3.62 11.88 6.75
CA LEU A 36 4.61 12.11 5.70
C LEU A 36 3.99 12.32 4.32
N THR A 37 4.77 12.97 3.44
CA THR A 37 4.48 13.08 2.00
C THR A 37 5.15 11.92 1.26
N LEU A 38 4.48 11.40 0.22
CA LEU A 38 4.86 10.22 -0.54
C LEU A 38 5.26 10.58 -1.98
N PRO A 39 6.27 9.91 -2.56
CA PRO A 39 6.81 10.21 -3.88
C PRO A 39 6.00 9.53 -5.01
N GLY A 40 4.69 9.75 -5.03
CA GLY A 40 3.79 9.17 -6.03
C GLY A 40 2.34 9.14 -5.55
N TYR A 41 1.46 8.45 -6.28
CA TYR A 41 0.05 8.37 -5.93
C TYR A 41 -0.21 7.14 -5.04
N PRO A 42 -0.39 7.30 -3.72
CA PRO A 42 -0.45 6.16 -2.82
C PRO A 42 -1.75 5.39 -2.97
N ARG A 43 -1.64 4.08 -3.17
CA ARG A 43 -2.71 3.10 -3.29
C ARG A 43 -2.33 1.83 -2.53
N GLY A 44 -3.23 1.32 -1.71
CA GLY A 44 -2.93 0.17 -0.88
C GLY A 44 -2.07 0.56 0.32
N LEU A 45 -2.52 0.15 1.48
CA LEU A 45 -1.85 0.39 2.74
C LEU A 45 -1.91 -0.90 3.55
N ALA A 46 -0.83 -1.26 4.20
CA ALA A 46 -0.84 -2.23 5.28
C ALA A 46 0.04 -1.68 6.40
N ILE A 47 -0.38 -1.88 7.64
CA ILE A 47 0.38 -1.44 8.82
C ILE A 47 0.69 -2.68 9.64
N VAL A 48 1.96 -2.82 10.02
CA VAL A 48 2.46 -3.83 10.94
C VAL A 48 3.41 -3.16 11.92
N ASP A 49 3.06 -3.19 13.20
CA ASP A 49 3.76 -2.47 14.27
C ASP A 49 3.94 -0.97 13.90
N GLN A 50 5.20 -0.51 13.80
CA GLN A 50 5.55 0.86 13.44
C GLN A 50 5.66 1.10 11.93
N TRP A 51 5.51 0.06 11.12
CA TRP A 51 5.79 0.11 9.69
C TRP A 51 4.51 0.24 8.89
N ALA A 52 4.48 1.23 8.00
CA ALA A 52 3.48 1.32 6.95
C ALA A 52 4.09 0.87 5.63
N VAL A 53 3.45 -0.11 4.99
CA VAL A 53 3.77 -0.57 3.64
C VAL A 53 2.72 0.03 2.70
N ILE A 54 3.17 0.87 1.78
CA ILE A 54 2.29 1.65 0.90
C ILE A 54 2.62 1.33 -0.55
N GLY A 55 1.62 0.98 -1.33
CA GLY A 55 1.76 0.91 -2.79
C GLY A 55 1.71 2.31 -3.40
N LEU A 56 2.49 2.55 -4.44
CA LEU A 56 2.50 3.78 -5.22
C LEU A 56 2.11 3.42 -6.66
N SER A 57 1.24 4.22 -7.26
CA SER A 57 0.97 4.19 -8.68
C SER A 57 1.71 5.32 -9.40
N SER A 58 2.05 5.08 -10.65
CA SER A 58 2.56 6.09 -11.56
C SER A 58 1.54 7.20 -11.81
N ALA A 59 2.05 8.37 -12.22
CA ALA A 59 1.22 9.43 -12.75
C ALA A 59 0.42 8.92 -13.95
N ARG A 60 -0.84 9.35 -14.05
CA ARG A 60 -1.62 9.17 -15.28
C ARG A 60 -1.24 10.31 -16.22
N ASP A 61 -1.24 10.02 -17.53
CA ASP A 61 -0.84 10.96 -18.59
C ASP A 61 -1.61 12.31 -18.59
N THR A 62 -2.67 12.44 -17.78
CA THR A 62 -3.56 13.63 -17.70
C THR A 62 -3.48 14.41 -16.39
N VAL A 63 -2.61 14.04 -15.44
CA VAL A 63 -2.45 14.78 -14.17
C VAL A 63 -1.19 15.63 -14.29
N SER A 64 -1.35 16.96 -14.12
CA SER A 64 -0.28 17.95 -14.26
C SER A 64 0.99 17.54 -13.52
N ASP A 65 2.13 17.74 -14.19
CA ASP A 65 3.52 17.42 -13.83
C ASP A 65 4.04 18.01 -12.49
N GLU A 66 3.16 18.41 -11.56
CA GLU A 66 3.54 19.05 -10.30
C GLU A 66 4.02 18.05 -9.24
N ALA A 67 3.77 16.74 -9.45
CA ALA A 67 4.45 15.68 -8.71
C ALA A 67 5.75 15.31 -9.46
N ASP A 68 6.72 16.23 -9.45
CA ASP A 68 8.09 16.11 -9.97
C ASP A 68 8.38 14.80 -10.72
N GLY A 69 8.17 14.81 -12.05
CA GLY A 69 8.90 14.07 -13.09
C GLY A 69 9.35 12.61 -12.86
N GLY A 70 8.73 11.81 -11.99
CA GLY A 70 9.31 10.53 -11.59
C GLY A 70 8.46 9.59 -10.73
N ALA A 71 7.14 9.78 -10.67
CA ALA A 71 6.25 8.84 -9.98
C ALA A 71 6.24 7.48 -10.72
N VAL A 72 7.02 6.53 -10.24
CA VAL A 72 7.06 5.15 -10.73
C VAL A 72 6.25 4.25 -9.80
N ALA A 73 5.51 3.31 -10.38
CA ALA A 73 4.82 2.29 -9.61
C ALA A 73 5.80 1.55 -8.70
N GLY A 74 5.38 1.21 -7.50
CA GLY A 74 6.30 0.65 -6.52
C GLY A 74 5.71 0.50 -5.14
N ILE A 75 6.53 0.06 -4.21
CA ILE A 75 6.17 -0.07 -2.80
C ILE A 75 7.15 0.76 -1.99
N VAL A 76 6.65 1.50 -1.01
CA VAL A 76 7.47 2.15 0.00
C VAL A 76 7.15 1.57 1.37
N VAL A 77 8.16 1.50 2.21
CA VAL A 77 8.04 1.15 3.63
C VAL A 77 8.43 2.38 4.43
N ALA A 78 7.50 2.88 5.24
CA ALA A 78 7.67 4.07 6.06
C ALA A 78 7.70 3.71 7.55
N ASP A 79 8.59 4.37 8.30
CA ASP A 79 8.59 4.36 9.77
C ASP A 79 7.61 5.42 10.26
N LEU A 80 6.51 4.98 10.89
CA LEU A 80 5.44 5.86 11.37
C LEU A 80 5.83 6.71 12.58
N PHE A 81 6.84 6.30 13.35
CA PHE A 81 7.30 7.09 14.49
C PHE A 81 8.20 8.23 14.05
N LYS A 82 9.06 7.98 13.06
CA LYS A 82 9.97 9.00 12.52
C LYS A 82 9.33 9.88 11.44
N GLY A 83 8.29 9.38 10.78
CA GLY A 83 7.68 10.08 9.64
C GLY A 83 8.55 10.06 8.39
N GLU A 84 9.33 8.99 8.18
CA GLU A 84 10.28 8.89 7.07
C GLU A 84 10.10 7.61 6.26
N ILE A 85 10.51 7.63 4.99
CA ILE A 85 10.57 6.43 4.14
C ILE A 85 11.87 5.69 4.44
N ALA A 86 11.76 4.48 4.98
CA ALA A 86 12.91 3.63 5.28
C ALA A 86 13.37 2.84 4.05
N HIS A 87 12.43 2.35 3.24
CA HIS A 87 12.75 1.53 2.07
C HIS A 87 11.85 1.83 0.88
N ARG A 88 12.36 1.58 -0.32
CA ARG A 88 11.65 1.72 -1.59
C ARG A 88 11.97 0.55 -2.50
N LEU A 89 10.92 0.02 -3.13
CA LEU A 89 10.96 -0.91 -4.24
C LEU A 89 10.27 -0.24 -5.43
N THR A 90 10.94 -0.16 -6.56
CA THR A 90 10.34 0.32 -7.81
C THR A 90 9.94 -0.88 -8.66
N ILE A 91 8.77 -0.83 -9.28
CA ILE A 91 8.30 -1.81 -10.25
C ILE A 91 8.31 -1.13 -11.62
N ASP A 92 9.16 -1.64 -12.50
CA ASP A 92 9.25 -1.14 -13.86
C ASP A 92 8.03 -1.54 -14.71
N ALA A 93 7.97 -0.98 -15.91
CA ALA A 93 6.92 -1.29 -16.88
C ALA A 93 6.75 -2.81 -17.09
N PRO A 94 5.52 -3.30 -17.37
CA PRO A 94 4.33 -2.52 -17.70
C PRO A 94 3.47 -2.11 -16.50
N VAL A 95 3.86 -2.43 -15.27
CA VAL A 95 3.04 -2.12 -14.09
C VAL A 95 3.07 -0.62 -13.84
N ARG A 96 1.90 0.02 -13.90
CA ARG A 96 1.73 1.46 -13.65
C ARG A 96 0.78 1.76 -12.51
N GLU A 97 -0.09 0.82 -12.15
CA GLU A 97 -1.09 1.01 -11.11
C GLU A 97 -1.05 -0.15 -10.11
N ILE A 98 -0.87 0.19 -8.84
CA ILE A 98 -1.13 -0.69 -7.72
C ILE A 98 -2.50 -0.31 -7.18
N THR A 99 -3.37 -1.28 -6.94
CA THR A 99 -4.74 -0.98 -6.46
C THR A 99 -4.84 -1.12 -4.94
N ASP A 100 -4.27 -2.20 -4.40
CA ASP A 100 -4.23 -2.47 -2.97
C ASP A 100 -2.98 -3.31 -2.61
N LEU A 101 -2.73 -3.44 -1.30
CA LEU A 101 -1.63 -4.22 -0.75
C LEU A 101 -2.10 -5.01 0.48
N ALA A 102 -1.64 -6.24 0.61
CA ALA A 102 -1.83 -7.07 1.78
C ALA A 102 -0.48 -7.66 2.23
N LEU A 103 -0.30 -7.81 3.55
CA LEU A 103 0.88 -8.45 4.13
C LEU A 103 0.53 -9.88 4.55
N LEU A 104 1.33 -10.84 4.11
CA LEU A 104 1.19 -12.25 4.46
C LEU A 104 2.25 -12.60 5.52
N GLN A 105 1.93 -12.36 6.79
CA GLN A 105 2.87 -12.62 7.89
C GLN A 105 3.16 -14.11 8.04
N GLY A 106 4.44 -14.46 8.27
CA GLY A 106 4.87 -15.85 8.44
C GLY A 106 4.90 -16.69 7.15
N VAL A 107 4.47 -16.15 6.01
CA VAL A 107 4.46 -16.87 4.73
C VAL A 107 5.83 -16.81 4.05
N ARG A 108 6.45 -17.97 3.83
CA ARG A 108 7.78 -18.09 3.19
C ARG A 108 7.73 -18.27 1.68
N ARG A 109 6.66 -18.87 1.16
CA ARG A 109 6.50 -19.20 -0.26
C ARG A 109 5.11 -18.76 -0.73
N PRO A 110 4.88 -17.45 -0.90
CA PRO A 110 3.61 -16.96 -1.41
C PRO A 110 3.44 -17.46 -2.85
N GLY A 111 2.26 -18.04 -3.13
CA GLY A 111 1.85 -18.43 -4.47
C GLY A 111 0.60 -17.65 -4.84
N LEU A 112 0.55 -17.15 -6.08
CA LEU A 112 -0.66 -16.59 -6.66
C LEU A 112 -0.95 -17.35 -7.94
N VAL A 113 -2.20 -17.77 -8.11
CA VAL A 113 -2.66 -18.37 -9.37
C VAL A 113 -3.55 -17.38 -10.08
N GLY A 114 -3.36 -17.24 -11.38
CA GLY A 114 -4.24 -16.42 -12.19
C GLY A 114 -5.68 -16.96 -12.13
N PHE A 115 -6.65 -16.07 -12.03
CA PHE A 115 -8.07 -16.44 -11.98
C PHE A 115 -8.62 -17.10 -13.26
N ARG A 116 -7.84 -17.08 -14.35
CA ARG A 116 -8.29 -17.49 -15.69
C ARG A 116 -7.40 -18.53 -16.35
N SER A 117 -6.30 -18.94 -15.72
CA SER A 117 -5.39 -19.92 -16.32
C SER A 117 -5.76 -21.34 -15.89
N PRO A 118 -5.51 -22.36 -16.73
CA PRO A 118 -5.70 -23.77 -16.37
C PRO A 118 -4.88 -24.21 -15.15
N GLU A 119 -3.85 -23.45 -14.75
CA GLU A 119 -3.05 -23.71 -13.54
C GLU A 119 -3.90 -23.74 -12.27
N ILE A 120 -5.04 -23.02 -12.24
CA ILE A 120 -5.96 -23.03 -11.08
C ILE A 120 -6.48 -24.43 -10.77
N MET A 121 -6.65 -25.26 -11.79
CA MET A 121 -7.12 -26.65 -11.65
C MET A 121 -6.01 -27.63 -11.26
N ARG A 122 -4.76 -27.17 -11.17
CA ARG A 122 -3.57 -28.02 -10.98
C ARG A 122 -2.83 -27.76 -9.68
N GLN A 123 -3.37 -26.90 -8.81
CA GLN A 123 -2.78 -26.66 -7.49
C GLN A 123 -3.27 -27.67 -6.46
N VAL A 124 -2.32 -28.27 -5.76
CA VAL A 124 -2.57 -29.12 -4.60
C VAL A 124 -2.05 -28.37 -3.37
N LYS A 125 -2.95 -28.02 -2.46
CA LYS A 125 -2.59 -27.48 -1.13
C LYS A 125 -2.42 -28.66 -0.18
N ILE A 126 -1.29 -28.72 0.52
CA ILE A 126 -1.02 -29.70 1.58
C ILE A 126 -0.79 -28.90 2.86
N GLY A 127 -1.61 -29.14 3.88
CA GLY A 127 -1.60 -28.43 5.17
C GLY A 127 -3.00 -28.29 5.74
N ASP A 128 -3.10 -27.89 7.01
CA ASP A 128 -4.38 -27.82 7.73
C ASP A 128 -5.35 -26.82 7.08
N ASP A 129 -6.65 -27.11 7.23
CA ASP A 129 -7.71 -26.16 6.91
C ASP A 129 -7.57 -24.96 7.83
N VAL A 130 -7.11 -23.85 7.26
CA VAL A 130 -7.15 -22.56 7.94
C VAL A 130 -8.59 -22.07 7.75
N GLU A 131 -9.41 -22.17 8.79
CA GLU A 131 -10.68 -21.45 8.84
C GLU A 131 -10.38 -19.96 8.63
N LEU A 132 -10.99 -19.38 7.58
CA LEU A 132 -10.88 -17.98 7.20
C LEU A 132 -11.83 -17.10 8.01
#